data_AF-A0A495ZUF8-F1
#
_entry.id   AF-A0A495ZUF8-F1
#
_cell.length_a   1.000
_cell.length_b   1.000
_cell.length_c   1.000
_cell.angle_alpha   90.00
_cell.angle_beta   90.00
_cell.angle_gamma   90.00
#
_symmetry.space_group_name_H-M   'P 1'
#
loop_
_entity.id
_entity.type
_entity.pdbx_description
1 polymer ?
#
loop_
_entity_poly.entity_id
_entity_poly.type
_entity_poly.pdbx_seq_one_letter_code
_entity_poly.pdbx_strand_id
1 'polypeptide(L)'
;MIETIKNRVEQVVEQACAADTNIFGYDIWTHHILLVVQNAKQLAPRFDADPEIVEFAALLHDYASIKDEALYADHHVHGPIEAEKLLKCFGYPEEKTEAVKDAIATHRGSVKVEHRSAEGACLANADAMSHIEQVPSLLYLAYIHHGMGIDEGKTWVKAKLQRSWQKLRKDVQELVRDPYEAALKIL
;
A
#
# COMPACT_ATOMS: atom_id res chain seq x y z
N MET A 1 14.22 5.90 25.45
CA MET A 1 13.26 5.09 24.66
C MET A 1 14.09 4.04 23.94
N ILE A 2 13.81 2.76 24.10
CA ILE A 2 14.50 1.72 23.33
C ILE A 2 13.94 1.79 21.91
N GLU A 3 14.79 2.09 20.93
CA GLU A 3 14.41 2.11 19.53
C GLU A 3 14.09 0.69 19.06
N THR A 4 12.88 0.48 18.52
CA THR A 4 12.45 -0.82 18.01
C THR A 4 12.84 -1.00 16.55
N ILE A 5 12.90 -2.24 16.05
CA ILE A 5 13.09 -2.53 14.62
C ILE A 5 12.06 -1.77 13.78
N LYS A 6 10.81 -1.72 14.25
CA LYS A 6 9.73 -1.00 13.57
C LYS A 6 10.04 0.48 13.42
N ASN A 7 10.49 1.16 14.48
CA ASN A 7 10.82 2.57 14.43
C ASN A 7 11.92 2.86 13.40
N ARG A 8 12.90 1.96 13.26
CA ARG A 8 13.97 2.09 12.25
C ARG A 8 13.46 1.90 10.83
N VAL A 9 12.60 0.91 10.61
CA VAL A 9 11.95 0.70 9.31
C VAL A 9 11.10 1.92 8.94
N GLU A 10 10.29 2.41 9.87
CA GLU A 10 9.43 3.58 9.69
C GLU A 10 10.26 4.82 9.29
N GLN A 11 11.34 5.11 10.01
CA GLN A 11 12.26 6.19 9.69
C GLN A 11 12.88 6.07 8.29
N VAL A 12 13.29 4.86 7.88
CA VAL A 12 13.88 4.65 6.55
C VAL A 12 12.85 4.87 5.45
N VAL A 13 11.62 4.38 5.63
CA VAL A 13 10.55 4.57 4.65
C VAL A 13 10.13 6.04 4.56
N GLU A 14 9.98 6.73 5.69
CA GLU A 14 9.66 8.17 5.73
C GLU A 14 10.76 9.00 5.05
N GLN A 15 12.03 8.69 5.32
CA GLN A 15 13.17 9.35 4.64
C GLN A 15 13.14 9.12 3.13
N ALA A 16 12.81 7.91 2.67
CA ALA A 16 12.66 7.65 1.24
C ALA A 16 11.48 8.43 0.65
N CYS A 17 10.36 8.57 1.38
CA CYS A 17 9.24 9.39 0.95
C CYS A 17 9.62 10.88 0.84
N ALA A 18 10.49 11.36 1.72
CA ALA A 18 10.97 12.74 1.75
C ALA A 18 12.11 13.04 0.76
N ALA A 19 12.66 12.02 0.07
CA ALA A 19 13.75 12.20 -0.85
C ALA A 19 13.28 12.88 -2.15
N ASP A 20 14.12 13.76 -2.71
CA ASP A 20 13.84 14.45 -3.99
C ASP A 20 13.72 13.47 -5.18
N THR A 21 14.23 12.24 -5.03
CA THR A 21 14.13 11.17 -6.03
C THR A 21 12.79 10.45 -6.01
N ASN A 22 11.94 10.68 -5.01
CA ASN A 22 10.63 10.05 -4.92
C ASN A 22 9.64 10.72 -5.88
N ILE A 23 9.24 9.97 -6.91
CA ILE A 23 8.33 10.45 -7.96
C ILE A 23 6.90 10.74 -7.48
N PHE A 24 6.52 10.28 -6.29
CA PHE A 24 5.18 10.47 -5.71
C PHE A 24 5.10 11.68 -4.78
N GLY A 25 6.23 12.31 -4.45
CA GLY A 25 6.32 13.38 -3.45
C GLY A 25 6.09 12.88 -2.01
N TYR A 26 6.37 13.74 -1.03
CA TYR A 26 6.30 13.38 0.40
C TYR A 26 4.89 12.99 0.85
N ASP A 27 3.85 13.54 0.21
CA ASP A 27 2.45 13.30 0.58
C ASP A 27 2.04 11.82 0.48
N ILE A 28 2.79 10.98 -0.26
CA ILE A 28 2.59 9.53 -0.24
C ILE A 28 2.74 8.95 1.18
N TRP A 29 3.60 9.54 2.01
CA TRP A 29 3.78 9.10 3.40
C TRP A 29 2.50 9.28 4.21
N THR A 30 1.96 10.50 4.22
CA THR A 30 0.84 10.90 5.08
C THR A 30 -0.51 10.48 4.52
N HIS A 31 -0.67 10.42 3.19
CA HIS A 31 -1.95 10.20 2.52
C HIS A 31 -2.09 8.80 1.90
N HIS A 32 -1.04 7.97 1.92
CA HIS A 32 -1.10 6.58 1.46
C HIS A 32 -0.47 5.62 2.47
N ILE A 33 0.85 5.65 2.69
CA ILE A 33 1.56 4.64 3.51
C ILE A 33 1.00 4.55 4.93
N LEU A 34 0.90 5.68 5.65
CA LEU A 34 0.36 5.69 7.01
C LEU A 34 -1.10 5.26 7.06
N LEU A 35 -1.89 5.58 6.03
CA LEU A 35 -3.29 5.18 5.93
C LEU A 35 -3.41 3.67 5.70
N VAL A 36 -2.58 3.09 4.83
CA VAL A 36 -2.52 1.64 4.61
C VAL A 36 -2.11 0.91 5.90
N VAL A 37 -1.16 1.44 6.66
CA VAL A 37 -0.78 0.89 7.98
C VAL A 37 -1.95 0.91 8.95
N GLN A 38 -2.68 2.04 9.04
CA GLN A 38 -3.87 2.15 9.90
C GLN A 38 -4.94 1.14 9.51
N ASN A 39 -5.24 1.04 8.20
CA ASN A 39 -6.22 0.10 7.67
C ASN A 39 -5.80 -1.36 7.87
N ALA A 40 -4.54 -1.70 7.67
CA ALA A 40 -4.03 -3.06 7.87
C ALA A 40 -4.22 -3.51 9.32
N LYS A 41 -3.93 -2.63 10.28
CA LYS A 41 -4.13 -2.90 11.72
C LYS A 41 -5.61 -3.05 12.07
N GLN A 42 -6.48 -2.22 11.51
CA GLN A 42 -7.91 -2.32 11.69
C GLN A 42 -8.48 -3.63 11.10
N LEU A 43 -7.96 -4.07 9.95
CA LEU A 43 -8.43 -5.23 9.24
C LEU A 43 -7.82 -6.55 9.74
N ALA A 44 -6.65 -6.54 10.38
CA ALA A 44 -5.95 -7.76 10.82
C ALA A 44 -6.86 -8.78 11.55
N PRO A 45 -7.68 -8.40 12.54
CA PRO A 45 -8.57 -9.35 13.23
C PRO A 45 -9.65 -9.94 12.32
N ARG A 46 -10.08 -9.21 11.29
CA ARG A 46 -11.11 -9.67 10.34
C ARG A 46 -10.56 -10.69 9.36
N PHE A 47 -9.26 -10.70 9.13
CA PHE A 47 -8.57 -11.62 8.23
C PHE A 47 -7.88 -12.76 8.96
N ASP A 48 -7.88 -12.76 10.29
CA ASP A 48 -7.09 -13.68 11.13
C ASP A 48 -5.59 -13.60 10.77
N ALA A 49 -5.12 -12.38 10.48
CA ALA A 49 -3.75 -12.09 10.09
C ALA A 49 -2.91 -11.65 11.30
N ASP A 50 -1.63 -11.99 11.31
CA ASP A 50 -0.71 -11.48 12.33
C ASP A 50 -0.57 -9.94 12.21
N PRO A 51 -0.96 -9.17 13.24
CA PRO A 51 -0.95 -7.71 13.20
C PRO A 51 0.45 -7.13 13.01
N GLU A 52 1.50 -7.80 13.50
CA GLU A 52 2.89 -7.36 13.34
C GLU A 52 3.33 -7.52 11.88
N ILE A 53 3.03 -8.67 11.28
CA ILE A 53 3.41 -8.96 9.89
C ILE A 53 2.72 -8.00 8.93
N VAL A 54 1.41 -7.76 9.09
CA VAL A 54 0.69 -6.84 8.20
C VAL A 54 1.09 -5.38 8.41
N GLU A 55 1.50 -4.98 9.63
CA GLU A 55 2.01 -3.62 9.88
C GLU A 55 3.35 -3.41 9.16
N PHE A 56 4.28 -4.37 9.20
CA PHE A 56 5.52 -4.30 8.41
C PHE A 56 5.27 -4.37 6.90
N ALA A 57 4.38 -5.25 6.47
CA ALA A 57 4.05 -5.38 5.05
C ALA A 57 3.40 -4.09 4.51
N ALA A 58 2.52 -3.45 5.29
CA ALA A 58 1.92 -2.16 4.96
C ALA A 58 2.96 -1.03 4.90
N LEU A 59 3.93 -0.97 5.82
CA LEU A 59 5.01 0.02 5.77
C LEU A 59 5.88 -0.13 4.51
N LEU A 60 6.07 -1.37 4.03
CA LEU A 60 7.07 -1.69 3.01
C LEU A 60 6.50 -1.95 1.61
N HIS A 61 5.17 -2.07 1.44
CA HIS A 61 4.58 -2.55 0.20
C HIS A 61 4.98 -1.75 -1.06
N ASP A 62 5.09 -0.43 -0.94
CA ASP A 62 5.47 0.48 -2.02
C ASP A 62 6.91 1.01 -1.89
N TYR A 63 7.67 0.58 -0.87
CA TYR A 63 9.00 1.12 -0.57
C TYR A 63 9.97 1.01 -1.75
N ALA A 64 9.94 -0.08 -2.50
CA ALA A 64 10.79 -0.25 -3.69
C ALA A 64 10.53 0.84 -4.74
N SER A 65 9.26 1.14 -5.01
CA SER A 65 8.82 2.17 -5.97
C SER A 65 9.17 3.58 -5.50
N ILE A 66 9.07 3.83 -4.20
CA ILE A 66 9.39 5.13 -3.59
C ILE A 66 10.90 5.39 -3.64
N LYS A 67 11.69 4.35 -3.37
CA LYS A 67 13.15 4.41 -3.35
C LYS A 67 13.74 4.61 -4.74
N ASP A 68 13.17 3.98 -5.76
CA ASP A 68 13.68 4.01 -7.13
C ASP A 68 12.55 3.79 -8.16
N GLU A 69 12.31 4.81 -9.00
CA GLU A 69 11.32 4.76 -10.08
C GLU A 69 11.55 3.58 -11.03
N ALA A 70 12.81 3.19 -11.27
CA ALA A 70 13.13 2.08 -12.17
C ALA A 70 12.54 0.75 -11.67
N LEU A 71 12.22 0.65 -10.37
CA LEU A 71 11.62 -0.53 -9.76
C LEU A 71 10.09 -0.50 -9.81
N TYR A 72 9.47 0.62 -10.21
CA TYR A 72 8.02 0.79 -10.15
C TYR A 72 7.25 -0.18 -11.06
N ALA A 73 7.73 -0.43 -12.28
CA ALA A 73 7.05 -1.31 -13.23
C ALA A 73 6.84 -2.73 -12.66
N ASP A 74 7.86 -3.24 -11.96
CA ASP A 74 7.92 -4.57 -11.38
C ASP A 74 8.01 -4.55 -9.84
N HIS A 75 7.41 -3.55 -9.18
CA HIS A 75 7.51 -3.38 -7.72
C HIS A 75 6.94 -4.56 -6.91
N HIS A 76 6.04 -5.34 -7.48
CA HIS A 76 5.57 -6.60 -6.88
C HIS A 76 6.67 -7.66 -6.78
N VAL A 77 7.72 -7.59 -7.62
CA VAL A 77 8.92 -8.42 -7.56
C VAL A 77 10.00 -7.76 -6.70
N HIS A 78 10.21 -6.44 -6.88
CA HIS A 78 11.26 -5.71 -6.17
C HIS A 78 10.91 -5.35 -4.72
N GLY A 79 9.62 -5.19 -4.41
CA GLY A 79 9.10 -4.88 -3.09
C GLY A 79 9.51 -5.92 -2.04
N PRO A 80 9.23 -7.22 -2.25
CA PRO A 80 9.69 -8.28 -1.34
C PRO A 80 11.22 -8.29 -1.18
N ILE A 81 11.98 -8.02 -2.24
CA ILE A 81 13.46 -8.00 -2.20
C ILE A 81 13.98 -6.84 -1.35
N GLU A 82 13.45 -5.63 -1.52
CA GLU A 82 13.87 -4.46 -0.74
C GLU A 82 13.40 -4.56 0.71
N ALA A 83 12.20 -5.10 0.95
CA ALA A 83 11.70 -5.42 2.29
C ALA A 83 12.62 -6.41 3.02
N GLU A 84 13.02 -7.50 2.35
CA GLU A 84 13.94 -8.49 2.91
C GLU A 84 15.27 -7.89 3.33
N LYS A 85 15.90 -7.10 2.43
CA LYS A 85 17.18 -6.44 2.70
C LYS A 85 17.10 -5.56 3.93
N LEU A 86 16.04 -4.76 4.04
CA LEU A 86 15.87 -3.81 5.15
C LEU A 86 15.59 -4.53 6.47
N LEU A 87 14.70 -5.52 6.47
CA LEU A 87 14.34 -6.29 7.65
C LEU A 87 15.53 -7.11 8.18
N LYS A 88 16.30 -7.75 7.28
CA LYS A 88 17.53 -8.47 7.66
C LYS A 88 18.59 -7.52 8.22
N CYS A 89 18.75 -6.33 7.64
CA CYS A 89 19.69 -5.31 8.12
C CYS A 89 19.41 -4.92 9.59
N PHE A 90 18.14 -4.86 9.99
CA PHE A 90 17.74 -4.55 11.36
C PHE A 90 17.57 -5.77 12.26
N GLY A 91 17.91 -6.98 11.79
CA GLY A 91 17.85 -8.20 12.58
C GLY A 91 16.43 -8.70 12.86
N TYR A 92 15.48 -8.43 11.95
CA TYR A 92 14.13 -9.00 12.05
C TYR A 92 14.17 -10.52 11.80
N PRO A 93 13.39 -11.35 12.52
CA PRO A 93 13.44 -12.80 12.39
C PRO A 93 13.18 -13.27 10.95
N GLU A 94 13.91 -14.30 10.51
CA GLU A 94 13.84 -14.80 9.12
C GLU A 94 12.45 -15.32 8.76
N GLU A 95 11.83 -16.11 9.64
CA GLU A 95 10.46 -16.63 9.43
C GLU A 95 9.44 -15.49 9.23
N LYS A 96 9.51 -14.45 10.07
CA LYS A 96 8.64 -13.28 9.95
C LYS A 96 8.96 -12.46 8.71
N THR A 97 10.23 -12.37 8.33
CA THR A 97 10.66 -11.70 7.09
C THR A 97 10.05 -12.37 5.87
N GLU A 98 10.03 -13.71 5.81
CA GLU A 98 9.37 -14.44 4.72
C GLU A 98 7.86 -14.21 4.68
N ALA A 99 7.19 -14.15 5.83
CA ALA A 99 5.76 -13.82 5.89
C ALA A 99 5.47 -12.39 5.37
N VAL A 100 6.30 -11.40 5.72
CA VAL A 100 6.19 -10.03 5.18
C VAL A 100 6.39 -10.03 3.66
N LYS A 101 7.40 -10.75 3.16
CA LYS A 101 7.67 -10.87 1.72
C LYS A 101 6.51 -11.47 0.96
N ASP A 102 5.92 -12.55 1.46
CA ASP A 102 4.75 -13.20 0.82
C ASP A 102 3.54 -12.26 0.78
N ALA A 103 3.28 -11.55 1.88
CA ALA A 103 2.22 -10.55 1.93
C ALA A 103 2.42 -9.44 0.87
N ILE A 104 3.63 -8.89 0.77
CA ILE A 104 3.96 -7.86 -0.24
C ILE A 104 3.90 -8.44 -1.66
N ALA A 105 4.41 -9.64 -1.91
CA ALA A 105 4.42 -10.23 -3.25
C ALA A 105 3.00 -10.48 -3.80
N THR A 106 2.04 -10.75 -2.91
CA THR A 106 0.68 -11.17 -3.27
C THR A 106 -0.37 -10.07 -3.14
N HIS A 107 0.00 -8.85 -2.72
CA HIS A 107 -0.98 -7.76 -2.52
C HIS A 107 -1.53 -7.17 -3.84
N ARG A 108 -0.78 -7.29 -4.95
CA ARG A 108 -1.14 -6.67 -6.24
C ARG A 108 -2.19 -7.48 -7.01
N GLY A 109 -3.45 -7.11 -6.85
CA GLY A 109 -4.58 -7.73 -7.58
C GLY A 109 -4.62 -7.53 -9.11
N SER A 110 -3.70 -6.78 -9.73
CA SER A 110 -3.60 -6.71 -11.20
C SER A 110 -2.95 -7.96 -11.80
N VAL A 111 -2.29 -8.77 -10.98
CA VAL A 111 -1.92 -10.14 -11.30
C VAL A 111 -2.93 -11.02 -10.56
N LYS A 112 -3.60 -11.95 -11.25
CA LYS A 112 -4.48 -12.93 -10.62
C LYS A 112 -3.66 -13.93 -9.80
N VAL A 113 -3.07 -13.46 -8.71
CA VAL A 113 -2.50 -14.31 -7.68
C VAL A 113 -3.59 -14.43 -6.63
N GLU A 114 -4.14 -15.63 -6.45
CA GLU A 114 -4.94 -15.90 -5.25
C GLU A 114 -4.09 -15.54 -4.03
N HIS A 115 -4.63 -14.74 -3.11
CA HIS A 115 -3.94 -14.38 -1.88
C HIS A 115 -3.53 -15.67 -1.16
N ARG A 116 -2.22 -15.86 -0.97
CA ARG A 116 -1.66 -17.11 -0.45
C ARG A 116 -1.69 -17.18 1.07
N SER A 117 -1.93 -16.04 1.73
CA SER A 117 -1.89 -15.86 3.18
C SER A 117 -2.97 -14.87 3.66
N ALA A 118 -3.33 -14.98 4.95
CA ALA A 118 -4.23 -14.04 5.62
C ALA A 118 -3.65 -12.62 5.60
N GLU A 119 -2.34 -12.50 5.76
CA GLU A 119 -1.57 -11.27 5.76
C GLU A 119 -1.60 -10.59 4.38
N GLY A 120 -1.37 -11.35 3.30
CA GLY A 120 -1.47 -10.83 1.94
C GLY A 120 -2.88 -10.35 1.58
N ALA A 121 -3.91 -11.10 2.00
CA ALA A 121 -5.30 -10.68 1.82
C ALA A 121 -5.63 -9.41 2.62
N CYS A 122 -5.18 -9.33 3.88
CA CYS A 122 -5.34 -8.16 4.74
C CYS A 122 -4.68 -6.92 4.13
N LEU A 123 -3.41 -7.04 3.71
CA LEU A 123 -2.67 -5.95 3.07
C LEU A 123 -3.34 -5.48 1.77
N ALA A 124 -3.76 -6.41 0.90
CA ALA A 124 -4.43 -6.06 -0.35
C ALA A 124 -5.75 -5.30 -0.12
N ASN A 125 -6.49 -5.65 0.93
CA ASN A 125 -7.71 -4.96 1.32
C ASN A 125 -7.41 -3.58 1.93
N ALA A 126 -6.39 -3.48 2.78
CA ALA A 126 -5.96 -2.20 3.37
C ALA A 126 -5.49 -1.20 2.30
N ASP A 127 -4.68 -1.65 1.35
CA ASP A 127 -4.26 -0.88 0.17
C ASP A 127 -5.47 -0.41 -0.64
N ALA A 128 -6.36 -1.33 -1.02
CA ALA A 128 -7.57 -1.01 -1.78
C ALA A 128 -8.52 -0.05 -1.05
N MET A 129 -8.66 -0.20 0.26
CA MET A 129 -9.48 0.64 1.13
C MET A 129 -8.93 2.07 1.18
N SER A 130 -7.60 2.23 1.33
CA SER A 130 -6.95 3.55 1.40
C SER A 130 -7.20 4.41 0.15
N HIS A 131 -7.22 3.78 -1.03
CA HIS A 131 -7.52 4.46 -2.30
C HIS A 131 -8.93 5.07 -2.33
N ILE A 132 -9.89 4.42 -1.67
CA ILE A 132 -11.28 4.89 -1.61
C ILE A 132 -11.44 5.98 -0.55
N GLU A 133 -10.74 5.85 0.57
CA GLU A 133 -10.78 6.83 1.66
C GLU A 133 -10.02 8.12 1.30
N GLN A 134 -9.03 8.02 0.43
CA GLN A 134 -8.19 9.14 0.00
C GLN A 134 -8.25 9.39 -1.51
N VAL A 135 -9.46 9.58 -2.05
CA VAL A 135 -9.65 10.02 -3.45
C VAL A 135 -8.84 11.29 -3.81
N PRO A 136 -8.69 12.30 -2.92
CA PRO A 136 -7.82 13.44 -3.20
C PRO A 136 -6.37 13.07 -3.55
N SER A 137 -5.76 12.06 -2.91
CA SER A 137 -4.38 11.66 -3.25
C SER A 137 -4.32 11.04 -4.64
N LEU A 138 -5.34 10.27 -5.06
CA LEU A 138 -5.43 9.75 -6.42
C LEU A 138 -5.61 10.84 -7.47
N LEU A 139 -6.38 11.88 -7.16
CA LEU A 139 -6.54 13.04 -8.04
C LEU A 139 -5.21 13.82 -8.16
N TYR A 140 -4.52 14.01 -7.05
CA TYR A 140 -3.19 14.63 -7.03
C TYR A 140 -2.19 13.83 -7.87
N LEU A 141 -2.14 12.51 -7.67
CA LEU A 141 -1.32 11.60 -8.48
C LEU A 141 -1.64 11.68 -9.97
N ALA A 142 -2.93 11.71 -10.35
CA ALA A 142 -3.34 11.80 -11.75
C ALA A 142 -2.94 13.15 -12.39
N TYR A 143 -3.26 14.27 -11.75
CA TYR A 143 -3.09 15.59 -12.37
C TYR A 143 -1.68 16.16 -12.23
N ILE A 144 -1.02 15.93 -11.09
CA ILE A 144 0.29 16.53 -10.80
C ILE A 144 1.43 15.60 -11.21
N HIS A 145 1.39 14.35 -10.77
CA HIS A 145 2.50 13.42 -10.99
C HIS A 145 2.45 12.75 -12.36
N HIS A 146 1.27 12.36 -12.84
CA HIS A 146 1.12 11.82 -14.20
C HIS A 146 0.86 12.90 -15.26
N GLY A 147 0.60 14.15 -14.86
CA GLY A 147 0.35 15.26 -15.80
C GLY A 147 -0.91 15.09 -16.65
N MET A 148 -1.91 14.33 -16.19
CA MET A 148 -3.12 14.03 -16.95
C MET A 148 -4.03 15.26 -17.06
N GLY A 149 -4.77 15.36 -18.17
CA GLY A 149 -5.88 16.32 -18.30
C GLY A 149 -7.08 15.95 -17.43
N ILE A 150 -8.06 16.86 -17.30
CA ILE A 150 -9.26 16.65 -16.45
C ILE A 150 -10.01 15.36 -16.82
N ASP A 151 -10.32 15.16 -18.11
CA ASP A 151 -11.11 14.00 -18.56
C ASP A 151 -10.34 12.68 -18.44
N GLU A 152 -9.05 12.72 -18.74
CA GLU A 152 -8.14 11.57 -18.63
C GLU A 152 -7.96 11.18 -17.16
N GLY A 153 -7.64 12.14 -16.30
CA GLY A 153 -7.45 11.92 -14.87
C GLY A 153 -8.72 11.42 -14.20
N LYS A 154 -9.88 12.01 -14.50
CA LYS A 154 -11.19 11.51 -14.04
C LYS A 154 -11.41 10.05 -14.43
N THR A 155 -11.15 9.71 -15.70
CA THR A 155 -11.26 8.33 -16.20
C THR A 155 -10.32 7.38 -15.48
N TRP A 156 -9.06 7.80 -15.29
CA TRP A 156 -8.03 7.01 -14.64
C TRP A 156 -8.33 6.75 -13.16
N VAL A 157 -8.72 7.80 -12.41
CA VAL A 157 -9.08 7.68 -10.98
C VAL A 157 -10.31 6.78 -10.83
N LYS A 158 -11.34 6.96 -11.65
CA LYS A 158 -12.53 6.10 -11.65
C LYS A 158 -12.18 4.63 -11.87
N ALA A 159 -11.32 4.35 -12.85
CA ALA A 159 -10.86 2.98 -13.12
C ALA A 159 -10.00 2.42 -11.97
N LYS A 160 -9.16 3.24 -11.33
CA LYS A 160 -8.37 2.83 -10.15
C LYS A 160 -9.27 2.50 -8.96
N LEU A 161 -10.30 3.29 -8.69
CA LEU A 161 -11.28 3.00 -7.64
C LEU A 161 -12.05 1.71 -7.92
N GLN A 162 -12.50 1.50 -9.15
CA GLN A 162 -13.21 0.26 -9.53
C GLN A 162 -12.33 -0.98 -9.35
N ARG A 163 -11.05 -0.93 -9.73
CA ARG A 163 -10.10 -2.01 -9.47
C ARG A 163 -9.91 -2.25 -7.97
N SER A 164 -9.81 -1.17 -7.19
CA SER A 164 -9.68 -1.27 -5.72
C SER A 164 -10.91 -1.90 -5.10
N TRP A 165 -12.12 -1.48 -5.51
CA TRP A 165 -13.39 -2.08 -5.07
C TRP A 165 -13.47 -3.59 -5.36
N GLN A 166 -13.02 -4.02 -6.54
CA GLN A 166 -13.01 -5.44 -6.92
C GLN A 166 -12.05 -6.29 -6.07
N LYS A 167 -10.99 -5.70 -5.50
CA LYS A 167 -10.08 -6.39 -4.58
C LYS A 167 -10.70 -6.60 -3.18
N LEU A 168 -11.63 -5.74 -2.80
CA LEU A 168 -12.17 -5.75 -1.45
C LEU A 168 -13.04 -6.98 -1.19
N ARG A 169 -12.82 -7.61 -0.03
CA ARG A 169 -13.72 -8.60 0.55
C ARG A 169 -15.06 -7.92 0.87
N LYS A 170 -16.16 -8.66 0.79
CA LYS A 170 -17.53 -8.10 0.90
C LYS A 170 -17.78 -7.30 2.17
N ASP A 171 -17.30 -7.76 3.32
CA ASP A 171 -17.44 -7.06 4.59
C ASP A 171 -16.57 -5.79 4.65
N VAL A 172 -15.45 -5.73 3.93
CA VAL A 172 -14.63 -4.50 3.80
C VAL A 172 -15.28 -3.53 2.82
N GLN A 173 -15.89 -4.03 1.73
CA GLN A 173 -16.72 -3.20 0.84
C GLN A 173 -17.82 -2.47 1.60
N GLU A 174 -18.44 -3.11 2.59
CA GLU A 174 -19.45 -2.48 3.44
C GLU A 174 -18.91 -1.31 4.26
N LEU A 175 -17.65 -1.35 4.70
CA LEU A 175 -17.02 -0.28 5.47
C LEU A 175 -16.82 1.00 4.63
N VAL A 176 -16.57 0.85 3.33
CA VAL A 176 -16.22 1.97 2.43
C VAL A 176 -17.20 2.17 1.27
N ARG A 177 -18.40 1.59 1.36
CA ARG A 177 -19.44 1.71 0.31
C ARG A 177 -19.84 3.15 0.06
N ASP A 178 -20.17 3.88 1.12
CA ASP A 178 -20.64 5.25 1.02
C ASP A 178 -19.59 6.18 0.39
N PRO A 179 -18.32 6.22 0.84
CA PRO A 179 -17.30 7.04 0.20
C PRO A 179 -17.01 6.59 -1.24
N TYR A 180 -17.02 5.28 -1.53
CA TYR A 180 -16.85 4.77 -2.90
C TYR A 180 -17.95 5.27 -3.85
N GLU A 181 -19.22 5.12 -3.46
CA GLU A 181 -20.35 5.57 -4.28
C GLU A 181 -20.38 7.09 -4.42
N ALA A 182 -20.03 7.83 -3.38
CA ALA A 182 -19.91 9.29 -3.44
C ALA A 182 -18.82 9.72 -4.43
N ALA A 183 -17.65 9.08 -4.37
CA ALA A 183 -16.55 9.34 -5.30
C ALA A 183 -16.97 9.09 -6.75
N LEU A 184 -17.65 7.97 -7.04
CA LEU A 184 -18.10 7.64 -8.39
C LEU A 184 -19.17 8.58 -8.96
N LYS A 185 -19.93 9.29 -8.11
CA LYS A 185 -20.91 10.29 -8.54
C LYS A 185 -20.25 11.61 -8.94
N ILE A 186 -19.10 11.92 -8.36
CA ILE A 186 -18.33 13.15 -8.64
C ILE A 186 -17.37 12.92 -9.81
N LEU A 187 -16.78 11.73 -9.91
CA LEU A 187 -15.94 11.25 -11.01
C LEU A 187 -16.74 10.74 -12.22
#